data_AF-B2BGM1-F1
#
_entry.id   AF-B2BGM1-F1
#
_cell.length_a   1.000
_cell.length_b   1.000
_cell.length_c   1.000
_cell.angle_alpha   90.00
_cell.angle_beta   90.00
_cell.angle_gamma   90.00
#
_symmetry.space_group_name_H-M   'P 1'
#
loop_
_entity.id
_entity.type
_entity.pdbx_description
1 polymer ?
#
loop_
_entity_poly.entity_id
_entity_poly.type
_entity_poly.pdbx_seq_one_letter_code
_entity_poly.pdbx_strand_id
1 'polypeptide(L)'
;CFGPAYEYIFILDTELKRRKIRDQIPMHFVTPEPYVGHLGLDGVGDTKSMMESELRKRHIKWTCNAKITEVSEGKIQFTEVDEDGNDKKEHELPFQHSMILPAFKGVDAVIDIEGLTNPRGFILIDEYQRNPTFNNIYAVGVCVAIPPVGPTPVATGAPKTGYMTEAMA
;
A
#
# COMPACT_ATOMS: atom_id res chain seq x y z
N CYS A 1 -3.20 1.03 1.07
CA CYS A 1 -3.23 1.87 2.28
C CYS A 1 -1.79 2.24 2.60
N PHE A 2 -1.30 3.39 2.13
CA PHE A 2 0.15 3.71 2.17
C PHE A 2 0.53 4.64 3.32
N GLY A 3 -0.37 5.53 3.73
CA GLY A 3 -0.14 6.49 4.83
C GLY A 3 0.45 5.87 6.09
N PRO A 4 -0.10 4.76 6.62
CA PRO A 4 0.44 4.11 7.81
C PRO A 4 1.88 3.59 7.66
N ALA A 5 2.34 3.26 6.44
CA ALA A 5 3.72 2.83 6.22
C ALA A 5 4.71 3.98 6.43
N TYR A 6 4.35 5.17 5.90
CA TYR A 6 5.10 6.40 6.10
C TYR A 6 5.05 6.87 7.57
N GLU A 7 3.89 6.81 8.19
CA GLU A 7 3.72 7.16 9.60
C GLU A 7 4.61 6.28 10.47
N TYR A 8 4.52 4.96 10.30
CA TYR A 8 5.27 4.00 11.11
C TYR A 8 6.78 4.21 11.00
N ILE A 9 7.32 4.37 9.79
CA ILE A 9 8.76 4.55 9.61
C ILE A 9 9.26 5.88 10.21
N PHE A 10 8.44 6.94 10.19
CA PHE A 10 8.79 8.21 10.82
C PHE A 10 8.70 8.18 12.35
N ILE A 11 7.72 7.47 12.90
CA ILE A 11 7.62 7.23 14.35
C ILE A 11 8.82 6.40 14.81
N LEU A 12 9.20 5.35 14.07
CA LEU A 12 10.35 4.52 14.38
C LEU A 12 11.67 5.34 14.35
N ASP A 13 11.89 6.15 13.32
CA ASP A 13 13.04 7.07 13.27
C ASP A 13 13.09 8.00 14.50
N THR A 14 11.94 8.58 14.87
CA THR A 14 11.83 9.45 16.04
C THR A 14 12.18 8.72 17.33
N GLU A 15 11.69 7.49 17.50
CA GLU A 15 11.95 6.69 18.69
C GLU A 15 13.42 6.26 18.78
N LEU A 16 14.03 5.84 17.67
CA LEU A 16 15.46 5.50 17.61
C LEU A 16 16.34 6.71 17.94
N LYS A 17 15.94 7.92 17.51
CA LYS A 17 16.61 9.18 17.87
C LYS A 17 16.49 9.49 19.36
N ARG A 18 15.29 9.33 19.95
CA ARG A 18 15.07 9.51 21.41
C ARG A 18 15.96 8.58 22.23
N ARG A 19 16.15 7.35 21.75
CA ARG A 19 17.05 6.35 22.35
C ARG A 19 18.53 6.59 22.05
N LYS A 20 18.87 7.56 21.19
CA LYS A 20 20.24 7.89 20.77
C LYS A 20 20.99 6.73 20.11
N ILE A 21 20.28 5.93 19.32
CA ILE A 21 20.83 4.77 18.58
C ILE A 21 20.52 4.82 17.08
N ARG A 22 19.90 5.90 16.58
CA ARG A 22 19.47 6.00 15.18
C ARG A 22 20.61 5.87 14.18
N ASP A 23 21.79 6.39 14.50
CA ASP A 23 23.00 6.34 13.68
C ASP A 23 23.53 4.91 13.47
N GLN A 24 23.17 3.97 14.36
CA GLN A 24 23.56 2.56 14.29
C GLN A 24 22.61 1.71 13.45
N ILE A 25 21.45 2.25 13.04
CA ILE A 25 20.36 1.49 12.42
C ILE A 25 20.13 1.97 10.98
N PRO A 26 20.54 1.21 9.95
CA PRO A 26 20.13 1.45 8.59
C PRO A 26 18.60 1.30 8.44
N MET A 27 17.97 2.19 7.67
CA MET A 27 16.54 2.15 7.40
C MET A 27 16.28 2.22 5.90
N HIS A 28 15.42 1.32 5.40
CA HIS A 28 15.03 1.25 4.00
C HIS A 28 13.51 1.15 3.89
N PHE A 29 12.91 1.97 3.03
CA PHE A 29 11.49 1.98 2.71
C PHE A 29 11.25 1.37 1.33
N VAL A 30 10.58 0.23 1.26
CA VAL A 30 10.26 -0.44 -0.01
C VAL A 30 8.76 -0.27 -0.26
N THR A 31 8.38 0.22 -1.45
CA THR A 31 6.98 0.47 -1.80
C THR A 31 6.66 0.04 -3.23
N PRO A 32 5.44 -0.49 -3.50
CA PRO A 32 4.96 -0.70 -4.86
C PRO A 32 4.51 0.61 -5.53
N GLU A 33 4.48 1.73 -4.81
CA GLU A 33 4.17 3.02 -5.41
C GLU A 33 5.17 3.39 -6.52
N PRO A 34 4.73 4.01 -7.63
CA PRO A 34 5.62 4.44 -8.70
C PRO A 34 6.59 5.53 -8.29
N TYR A 35 6.21 6.35 -7.31
CA TYR A 35 7.04 7.32 -6.65
C TYR A 35 6.58 7.49 -5.20
N VAL A 36 7.48 7.98 -4.34
CA VAL A 36 7.16 8.24 -2.93
C VAL A 36 6.06 9.29 -2.84
N GLY A 37 5.00 9.03 -2.07
CA GLY A 37 3.89 9.98 -1.89
C GLY A 37 2.82 9.91 -2.99
N HIS A 38 2.81 8.86 -3.80
CA HIS A 38 1.71 8.54 -4.72
C HIS A 38 0.41 8.19 -3.95
N LEU A 39 0.53 7.52 -2.80
CA LEU A 39 -0.53 7.19 -1.84
C LEU A 39 -1.70 6.35 -2.39
N GLY A 40 -1.58 5.84 -3.62
CA GLY A 40 -2.65 5.17 -4.34
C GLY A 40 -3.68 6.14 -4.94
N LEU A 41 -3.33 7.42 -5.02
CA LEU A 41 -4.19 8.53 -5.42
C LEU A 41 -3.56 9.41 -6.52
N ASP A 42 -2.43 8.99 -7.09
CA ASP A 42 -1.58 9.82 -7.94
C ASP A 42 -1.11 11.12 -7.27
N GLY A 43 -0.82 11.02 -5.97
CA GLY A 43 -0.41 12.16 -5.15
C GLY A 43 -1.57 13.08 -4.78
N VAL A 44 -1.36 13.89 -3.74
CA VAL A 44 -2.34 14.90 -3.28
C VAL A 44 -1.59 16.18 -2.98
N GLY A 45 -1.70 17.18 -3.86
CA GLY A 45 -0.86 18.38 -3.77
C GLY A 45 0.62 18.04 -3.96
N ASP A 46 1.50 18.53 -3.08
CA ASP A 46 2.95 18.32 -3.16
C ASP A 46 3.45 17.12 -2.33
N THR A 47 2.63 16.06 -2.20
CA THR A 47 3.02 14.88 -1.41
C THR A 47 4.32 14.26 -1.90
N LYS A 48 4.59 14.26 -3.22
CA LYS A 48 5.83 13.70 -3.76
C LYS A 48 7.07 14.39 -3.20
N SER A 49 7.22 15.69 -3.43
CA SER A 49 8.42 16.43 -3.02
C SER A 49 8.54 16.47 -1.50
N MET A 50 7.42 16.66 -0.79
CA MET A 50 7.38 16.67 0.66
C MET A 50 7.89 15.34 1.24
N MET A 51 7.34 14.21 0.78
CA MET A 51 7.66 12.89 1.34
C MET A 51 9.10 12.45 0.99
N GLU A 52 9.57 12.74 -0.22
CA GLU A 52 10.98 12.53 -0.56
C GLU A 52 11.92 13.37 0.32
N SER A 53 11.57 14.63 0.57
CA SER A 53 12.35 15.52 1.45
C SER A 53 12.43 14.96 2.87
N GLU A 54 11.29 14.52 3.42
CA GLU A 54 11.23 13.97 4.78
C GLU A 54 12.01 12.65 4.94
N LEU A 55 12.01 11.78 3.91
CA LEU A 55 12.85 10.57 3.88
C LEU A 55 14.35 10.91 3.83
N ARG A 56 14.76 11.83 2.94
CA ARG A 56 16.16 12.29 2.83
C ARG A 56 16.66 12.90 4.14
N LYS A 57 15.87 13.79 4.75
CA LYS A 57 16.17 14.44 6.04
C LYS A 57 16.37 13.42 7.18
N ARG A 58 15.77 12.24 7.07
CA ARG A 58 15.89 11.14 8.04
C ARG A 58 16.92 10.09 7.66
N HIS A 59 17.65 10.28 6.56
CA HIS A 59 18.59 9.29 6.01
C HIS A 59 17.94 7.90 5.85
N ILE A 60 16.68 7.87 5.41
CA ILE A 60 15.98 6.65 5.06
C ILE A 60 16.16 6.45 3.55
N LYS A 61 16.71 5.30 3.14
CA LYS A 61 16.78 4.91 1.72
C LYS A 61 15.43 4.39 1.27
N TRP A 62 15.12 4.45 -0.02
CA TRP A 62 13.88 3.86 -0.52
C TRP A 62 14.03 3.23 -1.90
N THR A 63 13.13 2.29 -2.19
CA THR A 63 12.92 1.72 -3.52
C THR A 63 11.42 1.75 -3.85
N CYS A 64 11.10 2.36 -4.98
CA CYS A 64 9.75 2.42 -5.56
C CYS A 64 9.58 1.31 -6.61
N ASN A 65 8.36 1.16 -7.17
CA ASN A 65 8.07 0.13 -8.16
C ASN A 65 8.54 -1.26 -7.74
N ALA A 66 8.42 -1.60 -6.45
CA ALA A 66 8.94 -2.86 -5.92
C ALA A 66 7.81 -3.80 -5.48
N LYS A 67 7.93 -5.07 -5.87
CA LYS A 67 7.09 -6.18 -5.39
C LYS A 67 7.93 -7.14 -4.55
N ILE A 68 7.51 -7.41 -3.33
CA ILE A 68 8.14 -8.43 -2.47
C ILE A 68 7.89 -9.80 -3.08
N THR A 69 8.96 -10.58 -3.27
CA THR A 69 8.90 -11.93 -3.86
C THR A 69 8.98 -13.00 -2.78
N GLU A 70 9.83 -12.80 -1.78
CA GLU A 70 10.03 -13.74 -0.67
C GLU A 70 10.41 -13.01 0.62
N VAL A 71 9.90 -13.51 1.74
CA VAL A 71 10.34 -13.14 3.09
C VAL A 71 10.78 -14.40 3.80
N SER A 72 12.02 -14.41 4.27
CA SER A 72 12.59 -15.48 5.08
C SER A 72 13.21 -14.90 6.36
N GLU A 73 13.74 -15.76 7.22
CA GLU A 73 14.30 -15.33 8.50
C GLU A 73 15.45 -14.33 8.29
N GLY A 74 15.23 -13.09 8.76
CA GLY A 74 16.20 -12.01 8.69
C GLY A 74 16.49 -11.44 7.29
N LYS A 75 15.69 -11.78 6.27
CA LYS A 75 15.94 -11.39 4.88
C LYS A 75 14.65 -11.18 4.08
N ILE A 76 14.62 -10.11 3.30
CA ILE A 76 13.55 -9.83 2.34
C ILE A 76 14.11 -9.72 0.92
N GLN A 77 13.45 -10.38 -0.02
CA GLN A 77 13.72 -10.30 -1.45
C GLN A 77 12.58 -9.56 -2.14
N PHE A 78 12.93 -8.68 -3.08
CA PHE A 78 11.94 -7.97 -3.87
C PHE A 78 12.49 -7.60 -5.25
N THR A 79 11.59 -7.48 -6.21
CA THR A 79 11.90 -7.09 -7.57
C THR A 79 11.42 -5.67 -7.81
N GLU A 80 12.34 -4.79 -8.16
CA GLU A 80 12.05 -3.48 -8.76
C GLU A 80 11.66 -3.69 -10.22
N VAL A 81 10.58 -3.05 -10.68
CA VAL A 81 10.11 -3.08 -12.08
C VAL A 81 10.32 -1.74 -12.76
N ASP A 82 10.37 -1.75 -14.09
CA ASP A 82 10.38 -0.55 -14.92
C ASP A 82 8.97 0.06 -15.09
N GLU A 83 8.86 1.13 -15.87
CA GLU A 83 7.58 1.83 -16.11
C GLU A 83 6.56 0.98 -16.89
N ASP A 84 7.04 -0.01 -17.65
CA ASP A 84 6.22 -0.96 -18.40
C ASP A 84 5.82 -2.19 -17.55
N GLY A 85 6.31 -2.28 -16.31
CA GLY A 85 6.06 -3.37 -15.38
C GLY A 85 6.95 -4.61 -15.57
N ASN A 86 7.99 -4.52 -16.40
CA ASN A 86 8.96 -5.59 -16.54
C ASN A 86 9.96 -5.59 -15.39
N ASP A 87 10.43 -6.78 -15.02
CA ASP A 87 11.44 -6.92 -13.97
C ASP A 87 12.73 -6.18 -14.37
N LYS A 88 13.10 -5.18 -13.56
CA LYS A 88 14.26 -4.32 -13.80
C LYS A 88 15.46 -4.76 -12.97
N LYS A 89 15.24 -5.04 -11.68
CA LYS A 89 16.31 -5.43 -10.76
C LYS A 89 15.79 -6.21 -9.57
N GLU A 90 16.44 -7.31 -9.27
CA GLU A 90 16.26 -8.03 -8.01
C GLU A 90 17.11 -7.43 -6.90
N HIS A 91 16.52 -7.34 -5.72
CA HIS A 91 17.15 -6.80 -4.52
C HIS A 91 16.99 -7.78 -3.37
N GLU A 92 17.98 -7.76 -2.49
CA GLU A 92 18.02 -8.50 -1.25
C GLU A 92 18.40 -7.55 -0.13
N LEU A 93 17.59 -7.51 0.92
CA LEU A 93 17.87 -6.71 2.12
C LEU A 93 17.83 -7.59 3.37
N PRO A 94 18.91 -7.61 4.17
CA PRO A 94 18.85 -8.18 5.50
C PRO A 94 18.02 -7.26 6.42
N PHE A 95 17.27 -7.84 7.35
CA PHE A 95 16.53 -7.09 8.37
C PHE A 95 16.62 -7.78 9.73
N GLN A 96 16.70 -6.98 10.80
CA GLN A 96 16.41 -7.45 12.17
C GLN A 96 14.97 -7.12 12.58
N HIS A 97 14.41 -6.06 12.00
CA HIS A 97 13.04 -5.63 12.19
C HIS A 97 12.44 -5.24 10.84
N SER A 98 11.25 -5.73 10.55
CA SER A 98 10.49 -5.36 9.35
C SER A 98 9.01 -5.17 9.70
N MET A 99 8.36 -4.27 8.97
CA MET A 99 6.92 -4.06 9.02
C MET A 99 6.44 -3.97 7.57
N ILE A 100 5.53 -4.87 7.20
CA ILE A 100 5.00 -4.98 5.85
C ILE A 100 3.51 -4.72 5.92
N LEU A 101 3.02 -3.78 5.13
CA LEU A 101 1.58 -3.63 4.91
C LEU A 101 1.15 -4.60 3.80
N PRO A 102 0.31 -5.61 4.10
CA PRO A 102 -0.13 -6.56 3.10
C PRO A 102 -1.15 -5.92 2.16
N ALA A 103 -1.25 -6.49 0.95
CA ALA A 103 -2.37 -6.18 0.06
C ALA A 103 -3.68 -6.69 0.66
N PHE A 104 -4.75 -5.92 0.52
CA PHE A 104 -6.08 -6.36 0.93
C PHE A 104 -6.71 -7.29 -0.12
N LYS A 105 -7.54 -8.21 0.38
CA LYS A 105 -8.36 -9.15 -0.38
C LYS A 105 -9.71 -9.25 0.32
N GLY A 106 -10.75 -9.60 -0.42
CA GLY A 106 -12.02 -10.04 0.16
C GLY A 106 -11.82 -11.22 1.10
N VAL A 107 -12.69 -11.31 2.11
CA VAL A 107 -12.67 -12.39 3.09
C VAL A 107 -13.25 -13.68 2.49
N ASP A 108 -12.81 -14.83 3.01
CA ASP A 108 -13.17 -16.15 2.49
C ASP A 108 -14.68 -16.43 2.47
N ALA A 109 -15.45 -15.77 3.34
CA ALA A 109 -16.90 -15.94 3.42
C ALA A 109 -17.66 -15.39 2.20
N VAL A 110 -17.06 -14.47 1.43
CA VAL A 110 -17.74 -13.79 0.31
C VAL A 110 -16.97 -13.85 -1.00
N ILE A 111 -15.69 -14.21 -0.96
CA ILE A 111 -14.87 -14.31 -2.16
C ILE A 111 -15.37 -15.44 -3.08
N ASP A 112 -15.20 -15.25 -4.38
CA ASP A 112 -15.57 -16.21 -5.44
C ASP A 112 -17.08 -16.50 -5.55
N ILE A 113 -17.92 -15.73 -4.86
CA ILE A 113 -19.37 -15.71 -5.12
C ILE A 113 -19.61 -14.96 -6.43
N GLU A 114 -20.01 -15.69 -7.47
CA GLU A 114 -20.29 -15.16 -8.81
C GLU A 114 -21.34 -14.04 -8.74
N GLY A 115 -21.04 -12.90 -9.38
CA GLY A 115 -21.88 -11.70 -9.37
C GLY A 115 -21.78 -10.84 -8.09
N LEU A 116 -21.25 -11.37 -6.99
CA LEU A 116 -21.09 -10.59 -5.76
C LEU A 116 -19.79 -9.79 -5.75
N THR A 117 -18.67 -10.43 -6.10
CA THR A 117 -17.34 -9.84 -5.95
C THR A 117 -16.55 -9.74 -7.25
N ASN A 118 -15.58 -8.82 -7.29
CA ASN A 118 -14.53 -8.84 -8.32
C ASN A 118 -13.50 -9.97 -8.08
N PRO A 119 -12.54 -10.22 -8.99
CA PRO A 119 -11.54 -11.29 -8.83
C PRO A 119 -10.64 -11.19 -7.59
N ARG A 120 -10.63 -10.04 -6.89
CA ARG A 120 -9.91 -9.86 -5.62
C ARG A 120 -10.81 -10.03 -4.39
N GLY A 121 -12.08 -10.39 -4.58
CA GLY A 121 -13.07 -10.60 -3.52
C GLY A 121 -13.71 -9.33 -2.95
N PHE A 122 -13.52 -8.17 -3.60
CA PHE A 122 -14.21 -6.96 -3.18
C PHE A 122 -15.63 -6.94 -3.76
N ILE A 123 -16.61 -6.55 -2.95
CA ILE A 123 -18.04 -6.56 -3.30
C ILE A 123 -18.33 -5.48 -4.33
N LEU A 124 -18.98 -5.86 -5.44
CA LEU A 124 -19.46 -4.96 -6.47
C LEU A 124 -20.68 -4.18 -5.95
N ILE A 125 -20.73 -2.88 -6.21
CA ILE A 125 -21.85 -2.01 -5.82
C ILE A 125 -22.24 -1.06 -6.96
N ASP A 126 -23.48 -0.60 -6.93
CA ASP A 126 -23.97 0.58 -7.65
C ASP A 126 -23.78 1.87 -6.83
N GLU A 127 -24.25 3.00 -7.36
CA GLU A 127 -24.17 4.32 -6.70
C GLU A 127 -25.01 4.44 -5.41
N TYR A 128 -25.84 3.43 -5.10
CA TYR A 128 -26.67 3.33 -3.90
C TYR A 128 -26.12 2.28 -2.92
N GLN A 129 -24.85 1.91 -3.05
CA GLN A 129 -24.16 0.93 -2.20
C GLN A 129 -24.74 -0.49 -2.25
N ARG A 130 -25.54 -0.79 -3.28
CA ARG A 130 -26.22 -2.08 -3.45
C ARG A 130 -25.50 -2.94 -4.48
N ASN A 131 -25.45 -4.24 -4.28
CA ASN A 131 -24.91 -5.14 -5.29
C ASN A 131 -25.84 -5.23 -6.53
N PRO A 132 -25.31 -5.11 -7.77
CA PRO A 132 -26.12 -5.10 -8.98
C PRO A 132 -26.75 -6.47 -9.36
N THR A 133 -26.25 -7.57 -8.80
CA THR A 133 -26.78 -8.92 -9.02
C THR A 133 -27.71 -9.35 -7.87
N PHE A 134 -27.28 -9.13 -6.63
CA PHE A 134 -27.99 -9.45 -5.40
C PHE A 134 -28.58 -8.18 -4.79
N ASN A 135 -29.76 -7.78 -5.25
CA ASN A 135 -30.38 -6.49 -4.90
C ASN A 135 -30.78 -6.32 -3.43
N ASN A 136 -30.67 -7.36 -2.60
CA ASN A 136 -30.86 -7.32 -1.15
C ASN A 136 -29.53 -7.26 -0.36
N ILE A 137 -28.39 -7.19 -1.06
CA ILE A 137 -27.06 -7.09 -0.46
C ILE A 137 -26.52 -5.68 -0.68
N TYR A 138 -26.03 -5.08 0.40
CA TYR A 138 -25.38 -3.77 0.41
C TYR A 138 -23.97 -3.92 0.99
N ALA A 139 -23.04 -3.06 0.56
CA ALA A 139 -21.67 -3.08 1.05
C ALA A 139 -21.11 -1.67 1.29
N VAL A 140 -20.35 -1.55 2.37
CA VAL A 140 -19.82 -0.29 2.88
C VAL A 140 -18.37 -0.47 3.32
N GLY A 141 -17.52 0.52 3.04
CA GLY A 141 -16.14 0.59 3.51
C GLY A 141 -15.14 -0.21 2.69
N VAL A 142 -14.12 -0.75 3.35
CA VAL A 142 -12.95 -1.36 2.68
C VAL A 142 -13.32 -2.59 1.83
N CYS A 143 -14.42 -3.28 2.16
CA CYS A 143 -14.88 -4.45 1.41
C CYS A 143 -15.39 -4.15 0.01
N VAL A 144 -15.62 -2.88 -0.32
CA VAL A 144 -16.19 -2.43 -1.59
C VAL A 144 -15.14 -2.39 -2.70
N ALA A 145 -15.55 -2.84 -3.89
CA ALA A 145 -14.77 -2.72 -5.12
C ALA A 145 -14.81 -1.26 -5.61
N ILE A 146 -13.71 -0.55 -5.44
CA ILE A 146 -13.49 0.78 -6.05
C ILE A 146 -12.36 0.64 -7.07
N PRO A 147 -12.55 1.08 -8.32
CA PRO A 147 -11.51 1.04 -9.34
C PRO A 147 -10.28 1.87 -8.89
N PRO A 148 -9.07 1.46 -9.30
CA PRO A 148 -7.88 2.28 -9.08
C PRO A 148 -7.99 3.60 -9.85
N VAL A 149 -7.32 4.65 -9.34
CA VAL A 149 -7.31 5.98 -9.97
C VAL A 149 -6.57 6.01 -11.32
N GLY A 150 -5.69 5.04 -11.55
CA GLY A 150 -4.92 4.85 -12.77
C GLY A 150 -4.10 3.58 -12.69
N PRO A 151 -3.56 3.09 -13.83
CA PRO A 151 -2.63 1.97 -13.82
C PRO A 151 -1.29 2.38 -13.19
N THR A 152 -0.67 1.45 -12.47
CA THR A 152 0.68 1.60 -11.91
C THR A 152 1.52 0.38 -12.27
N PRO A 153 2.86 0.50 -12.43
CA PRO A 153 3.70 -0.61 -12.87
C PRO A 153 3.64 -1.83 -11.94
N VAL A 154 3.62 -1.58 -10.63
CA VAL A 154 3.20 -2.57 -9.63
C VAL A 154 1.77 -2.23 -9.21
N ALA A 155 0.88 -3.22 -9.17
CA ALA A 155 -0.53 -2.99 -8.86
C ALA A 155 -0.72 -2.29 -7.49
N THR A 156 -1.29 -1.08 -7.52
CA THR A 156 -1.70 -0.33 -6.33
C THR A 156 -3.22 -0.10 -6.35
N GLY A 157 -3.80 0.22 -5.19
CA GLY A 157 -5.23 0.46 -5.05
C GLY A 157 -5.52 1.75 -4.30
N ALA A 158 -6.64 2.38 -4.66
CA ALA A 158 -7.14 3.56 -3.98
C ALA A 158 -7.57 3.22 -2.53
N PRO A 159 -7.18 4.03 -1.53
CA PRO A 159 -7.60 3.85 -0.14
C PRO A 159 -9.10 4.12 0.03
N LYS A 160 -9.70 3.45 1.02
CA LYS A 160 -11.06 3.71 1.50
C LYS A 160 -10.93 4.27 2.91
N THR A 161 -11.09 5.58 3.05
CA THR A 161 -10.85 6.29 4.32
C THR A 161 -12.13 6.44 5.14
N GLY A 162 -12.02 6.95 6.37
CA GLY A 162 -13.14 7.09 7.30
C GLY A 162 -14.29 7.91 6.72
N TYR A 163 -14.04 9.13 6.26
CA TYR A 163 -15.09 10.00 5.70
C TYR A 163 -15.83 9.35 4.51
N MET A 164 -15.10 8.69 3.61
CA MET A 164 -15.73 7.95 2.50
C MET A 164 -16.61 6.81 3.01
N THR A 165 -16.14 6.09 4.01
CA THR A 165 -16.87 4.94 4.59
C THR A 165 -18.11 5.40 5.34
N GLU A 166 -18.03 6.51 6.06
CA GLU A 166 -19.17 7.12 6.76
C GLU A 166 -20.21 7.64 5.77
N ALA A 167 -19.81 8.24 4.64
CA ALA A 167 -20.74 8.69 3.61
C ALA A 167 -21.43 7.55 2.85
N MET A 168 -20.85 6.34 2.88
CA MET A 168 -21.48 5.14 2.33
C MET A 168 -22.54 4.53 3.27
N ALA A 169 -22.47 4.80 4.58
CA ALA A 169 -23.33 4.22 5.61
C ALA A 169 -24.63 5.03 5.81
#